data_AF-A0A848VPZ7-F1
#
_entry.id   AF-A0A848VPZ7-F1
#
_cell.length_a   1.000
_cell.length_b   1.000
_cell.length_c   1.000
_cell.angle_alpha   90.00
_cell.angle_beta   90.00
_cell.angle_gamma   90.00
#
_symmetry.space_group_name_H-M   'P 1'
#
loop_
_entity.id
_entity.type
_entity.pdbx_description
1 polymer ?
#
loop_
_entity_poly.entity_id
_entity_poly.type
_entity_poly.pdbx_seq_one_letter_code
_entity_poly.pdbx_strand_id
1 'polypeptide(L)'
;MAKLIVVDVADDTRVPFLRGVLTRSLQDAGLPFEEAYELASDLRDELSDQDEISTEELRDVVSEYLSDRGFGEVVDLYATPRSERATLYVRHELHNVVPFSKSTLVRSLEVSAAPRDLLYGVAASVENYLLSQSLIEIDSRSLVRITYEHLLDATGER
;
A
#
# COMPACT_ATOMS: atom_id res chain seq x y z
N MET A 1 -13.69 5.85 -25.19
CA MET A 1 -13.44 6.46 -23.87
C MET A 1 -11.94 6.54 -23.71
N ALA A 2 -11.42 7.75 -23.53
CA ALA A 2 -10.00 7.97 -23.32
C ALA A 2 -9.60 7.34 -21.98
N LYS A 3 -8.36 6.86 -21.91
CA LYS A 3 -7.83 6.26 -20.70
C LYS A 3 -7.07 7.37 -19.98
N LEU A 4 -7.61 7.86 -18.85
CA LEU A 4 -6.96 8.87 -18.03
C LEU A 4 -5.48 8.53 -17.83
N ILE A 5 -4.59 9.47 -18.13
CA ILE A 5 -3.15 9.36 -17.95
C ILE A 5 -2.74 10.15 -16.72
N VAL A 6 -1.99 9.50 -15.82
CA VAL A 6 -1.33 10.15 -14.70
C VAL A 6 0.06 10.57 -15.14
N VAL A 7 0.38 11.86 -14.96
CA VAL A 7 1.64 12.48 -15.34
C VAL A 7 2.43 12.83 -14.10
N ASP A 8 3.62 12.25 -13.96
CA ASP A 8 4.60 12.64 -12.96
C ASP A 8 5.67 13.52 -13.62
N VAL A 9 5.66 14.81 -13.30
CA VAL A 9 6.61 15.77 -13.86
C VAL A 9 8.01 15.60 -13.26
N ALA A 10 8.12 15.14 -12.01
CA ALA A 10 9.40 14.96 -11.33
C ALA A 10 10.16 13.75 -11.89
N ASP A 11 9.43 12.66 -12.14
CA ASP A 11 9.99 11.41 -12.66
C ASP A 11 9.93 11.29 -14.19
N ASP A 12 9.38 12.30 -14.90
CA ASP A 12 9.11 12.30 -16.35
C ASP A 12 8.37 11.04 -16.81
N THR A 13 7.35 10.63 -16.04
CA THR A 13 6.56 9.43 -16.33
C THR A 13 5.12 9.76 -16.71
N ARG A 14 4.59 8.97 -17.64
CA ARG A 14 3.21 9.05 -18.11
C ARG A 14 2.62 7.66 -18.15
N VAL A 15 1.73 7.37 -17.22
CA VAL A 15 1.17 6.04 -17.05
C VAL A 15 -0.35 6.10 -17.03
N PRO A 16 -1.05 5.08 -17.51
CA PRO A 16 -2.49 5.05 -17.35
C PRO A 16 -2.88 5.06 -15.87
N PHE A 17 -3.99 5.71 -15.53
CA PHE A 17 -4.62 5.54 -14.22
C PHE A 17 -4.96 4.06 -14.03
N LEU A 18 -4.39 3.46 -12.99
CA LEU A 18 -4.62 2.06 -12.63
C LEU A 18 -5.30 2.00 -11.29
N ARG A 19 -6.59 1.67 -11.28
CA ARG A 19 -7.38 1.44 -10.05
C ARG A 19 -6.61 0.58 -9.03
N GLY A 20 -6.03 -0.53 -9.48
CA GLY A 20 -5.30 -1.43 -8.57
C GLY A 20 -4.03 -0.84 -7.96
N VAL A 21 -3.43 0.19 -8.56
CA VAL A 21 -2.33 0.95 -7.96
C VAL A 21 -2.89 1.87 -6.88
N LEU A 22 -3.94 2.62 -7.17
CA LEU A 22 -4.57 3.52 -6.19
C LEU A 22 -5.13 2.75 -4.99
N THR A 23 -5.87 1.65 -5.20
CA THR A 23 -6.37 0.78 -4.13
C THR A 23 -5.23 0.36 -3.20
N ARG A 24 -4.07 -0.07 -3.74
CA ARG A 24 -2.93 -0.45 -2.90
C ARG A 24 -2.33 0.73 -2.14
N SER A 25 -2.23 1.89 -2.78
CA SER A 25 -1.74 3.11 -2.12
C SER A 25 -2.60 3.49 -0.92
N LEU A 26 -3.93 3.40 -1.07
CA LEU A 26 -4.89 3.63 0.01
C LEU A 26 -4.79 2.59 1.12
N GLN A 27 -4.61 1.30 0.77
CA GLN A 27 -4.38 0.24 1.76
C GLN A 27 -3.08 0.42 2.53
N ASP A 28 -2.00 0.87 1.87
CA ASP A 28 -0.74 1.22 2.53
C ASP A 28 -0.89 2.42 3.47
N ALA A 29 -1.83 3.34 3.18
CA ALA A 29 -2.21 4.44 4.08
C ALA A 29 -3.15 4.00 5.21
N GLY A 30 -3.59 2.74 5.24
CA GLY A 30 -4.36 2.16 6.35
C GLY A 30 -5.85 1.89 6.03
N LEU A 31 -6.30 2.13 4.80
CA LEU A 31 -7.70 1.91 4.43
C LEU A 31 -8.00 0.40 4.22
N PRO A 32 -9.15 -0.12 4.69
CA PRO A 32 -9.59 -1.49 4.38
C PRO A 32 -9.71 -1.73 2.88
N PHE A 33 -9.60 -3.01 2.44
CA PHE A 33 -9.61 -3.34 1.01
C PHE A 33 -10.89 -2.89 0.29
N GLU A 34 -12.06 -3.16 0.88
CA GLU A 34 -13.37 -2.83 0.30
C GLU A 34 -13.50 -1.33 0.07
N GLU A 35 -13.29 -0.54 1.12
CA GLU A 35 -13.27 0.93 1.08
C GLU A 35 -12.25 1.48 0.06
N ALA A 36 -11.03 0.93 0.03
CA ALA A 36 -9.99 1.33 -0.91
C ALA A 36 -10.31 0.96 -2.37
N TYR A 37 -11.04 -0.12 -2.59
CA TYR A 37 -11.47 -0.55 -3.92
C TYR A 37 -12.62 0.30 -4.43
N GLU A 38 -13.60 0.59 -3.57
CA GLU A 38 -14.74 1.45 -3.88
C GLU A 38 -14.27 2.88 -4.18
N LEU A 39 -13.50 3.51 -3.29
CA LEU A 39 -12.96 4.85 -3.50
C LEU A 39 -12.17 4.96 -4.81
N ALA A 40 -11.30 3.98 -5.09
CA ALA A 40 -10.53 3.98 -6.33
C ALA A 40 -11.37 3.70 -7.59
N SER A 41 -12.54 3.05 -7.46
CA SER A 41 -13.48 2.85 -8.55
C SER A 41 -14.28 4.12 -8.81
N ASP A 42 -14.76 4.77 -7.76
CA ASP A 42 -15.53 6.01 -7.86
C ASP A 42 -14.70 7.13 -8.49
N LEU A 43 -13.44 7.29 -8.04
CA LEU A 43 -12.52 8.27 -8.65
C LEU A 43 -12.21 7.98 -10.11
N ARG A 44 -12.08 6.71 -10.50
CA ARG A 44 -11.87 6.36 -11.90
C ARG A 44 -13.07 6.79 -12.75
N ASP A 45 -14.26 6.61 -12.22
CA ASP A 45 -15.51 6.89 -12.93
C ASP A 45 -15.76 8.41 -12.99
N GLU A 46 -15.45 9.16 -11.92
CA GLU A 46 -15.51 10.64 -11.93
C GLU A 46 -14.48 11.27 -12.88
N LEU A 47 -13.25 10.75 -12.89
CA LEU A 47 -12.18 11.28 -13.74
C LEU A 47 -12.23 10.73 -15.18
N SER A 48 -13.29 10.01 -15.56
CA SER A 48 -13.39 9.31 -16.84
C SER A 48 -13.47 10.25 -18.06
N ASP A 49 -13.89 11.50 -17.86
CA ASP A 49 -13.96 12.55 -18.88
C ASP A 49 -12.64 13.34 -19.02
N GLN A 50 -11.64 13.07 -18.18
CA GLN A 50 -10.33 13.71 -18.24
C GLN A 50 -9.33 12.84 -19.02
N ASP A 51 -8.54 13.49 -19.88
CA ASP A 51 -7.48 12.81 -20.63
C ASP A 51 -6.23 12.62 -19.77
N GLU A 52 -5.84 13.64 -18.98
CA GLU A 52 -4.63 13.66 -18.17
C GLU A 52 -4.85 14.35 -16.82
N ILE A 53 -4.13 13.88 -15.80
CA ILE A 53 -4.06 14.48 -14.46
C ILE A 53 -2.62 14.34 -13.93
N SER A 54 -2.12 15.33 -13.20
CA SER A 54 -0.80 15.19 -12.55
C SER A 54 -0.84 14.29 -11.31
N THR A 55 0.30 13.73 -10.90
CA THR A 55 0.40 12.98 -9.63
C THR A 55 -0.02 13.84 -8.43
N GLU A 56 0.31 15.14 -8.44
CA GLU A 56 -0.05 16.08 -7.36
C GLU A 56 -1.56 16.34 -7.32
N GLU A 57 -2.17 16.70 -8.45
CA GLU A 57 -3.63 16.93 -8.54
C GLU A 57 -4.41 15.66 -8.18
N LEU A 58 -3.96 14.49 -8.66
CA LEU A 58 -4.60 13.23 -8.28
C LEU A 58 -4.53 12.99 -6.78
N ARG A 59 -3.42 13.36 -6.13
CA ARG A 59 -3.25 13.22 -4.69
C ARG A 59 -4.19 14.14 -3.91
N ASP A 60 -4.36 15.37 -4.37
CA ASP A 60 -5.28 16.34 -3.76
C ASP A 60 -6.72 15.85 -3.85
N VAL A 61 -7.15 15.42 -5.03
CA VAL A 61 -8.49 14.84 -5.26
C VAL A 61 -8.73 13.61 -4.37
N VAL A 62 -7.76 12.70 -4.27
CA VAL A 62 -7.88 11.53 -3.38
C VAL A 62 -7.99 11.94 -1.91
N SER A 63 -7.25 12.98 -1.49
CA SER A 63 -7.27 13.48 -0.11
C SER A 63 -8.60 14.13 0.25
N GLU A 64 -9.22 14.85 -0.69
CA GLU A 64 -10.58 15.39 -0.56
C GLU A 64 -11.60 14.25 -0.40
N TYR A 65 -11.54 13.23 -1.26
CA TYR A 65 -12.40 12.05 -1.16
C TYR A 65 -12.29 11.30 0.17
N LEU A 66 -11.06 11.13 0.66
CA LEU A 66 -10.82 10.52 1.97
C LEU A 66 -11.42 11.36 3.10
N SER A 67 -11.29 12.69 3.01
CA SER A 67 -11.85 13.63 4.00
C SER A 67 -13.38 13.58 4.02
N ASP A 68 -14.02 13.61 2.85
CA ASP A 68 -15.47 13.61 2.70
C ASP A 68 -16.12 12.31 3.21
N ARG A 69 -15.41 11.19 3.12
CA ARG A 69 -15.84 9.89 3.68
C ARG A 69 -15.50 9.70 5.16
N GLY A 70 -14.90 10.70 5.79
CA GLY A 70 -14.57 10.67 7.22
C GLY A 70 -13.30 9.89 7.58
N PHE A 71 -12.44 9.59 6.60
CA PHE A 71 -11.16 8.90 6.83
C PHE A 71 -10.03 9.86 7.17
N GLY A 72 -10.26 10.80 8.10
CA GLY A 72 -9.30 11.87 8.43
C GLY A 72 -7.90 11.36 8.82
N GLU A 73 -7.81 10.27 9.60
CA GLU A 73 -6.52 9.66 9.96
C GLU A 73 -5.77 9.12 8.72
N VAL A 74 -6.49 8.64 7.71
CA VAL A 74 -5.92 8.13 6.46
C VAL A 74 -5.46 9.27 5.56
N VAL A 75 -6.11 10.43 5.59
CA VAL A 75 -5.71 11.64 4.82
C VAL A 75 -4.29 12.03 5.18
N ASP A 76 -4.02 12.19 6.48
CA ASP A 76 -2.68 12.53 6.98
C ASP A 76 -1.66 11.47 6.59
N LEU A 77 -2.06 10.19 6.59
CA LEU A 77 -1.26 9.03 6.17
C LEU A 77 -1.17 8.84 4.64
N TYR A 78 -1.95 9.55 3.84
CA TYR A 78 -1.85 9.53 2.39
C TYR A 78 -1.03 10.72 1.85
N ALA A 79 -1.12 11.88 2.50
CA ALA A 79 -0.54 13.16 2.04
C ALA A 79 0.98 13.34 2.26
N THR A 80 1.60 12.64 3.19
CA THR A 80 3.06 12.60 3.41
C THR A 80 3.71 11.43 2.66
N PRO A 81 4.87 11.62 2.03
CA PRO A 81 5.65 10.53 1.43
C PRO A 81 5.99 9.41 2.42
N ARG A 82 5.91 8.16 1.97
CA ARG A 82 6.19 7.00 2.83
C ARG A 82 7.65 6.93 3.29
N SER A 83 8.59 7.44 2.51
CA SER A 83 10.01 7.58 2.92
C SER A 83 10.19 8.45 4.16
N GLU A 84 9.31 9.43 4.37
CA GLU A 84 9.37 10.37 5.51
C GLU A 84 8.64 9.84 6.75
N ARG A 85 7.74 8.87 6.58
CA ARG A 85 7.00 8.24 7.69
C ARG A 85 7.54 6.89 8.14
N ALA A 86 8.34 6.23 7.32
CA ALA A 86 8.76 4.87 7.59
C ALA A 86 9.61 4.78 8.86
N THR A 87 9.12 4.03 9.85
CA THR A 87 9.85 3.71 11.08
C THR A 87 10.57 2.37 10.99
N LEU A 88 10.25 1.56 9.97
CA LEU A 88 10.80 0.23 9.72
C LEU A 88 11.23 0.11 8.26
N TYR A 89 12.46 -0.37 8.06
CA TYR A 89 13.06 -0.59 6.76
C TYR A 89 13.44 -2.06 6.54
N VAL A 90 13.42 -2.49 5.28
CA VAL A 90 13.82 -3.83 4.85
C VAL A 90 15.09 -3.70 4.02
N ARG A 91 16.15 -4.39 4.45
CA ARG A 91 17.42 -4.51 3.73
C ARG A 91 17.41 -5.74 2.83
N HIS A 92 17.56 -5.53 1.53
CA HIS A 92 17.79 -6.60 0.56
C HIS A 92 19.29 -6.89 0.37
N GLU A 93 19.62 -8.08 -0.14
CA GLU A 93 21.01 -8.58 -0.28
C GLU A 93 21.94 -7.66 -1.11
N LEU A 94 21.37 -6.86 -2.02
CA LEU A 94 22.12 -5.90 -2.85
C LEU A 94 22.20 -4.49 -2.23
N HIS A 95 22.13 -4.38 -0.90
CA HIS A 95 22.14 -3.11 -0.15
C HIS A 95 20.99 -2.13 -0.45
N ASN A 96 19.94 -2.57 -1.14
CA ASN A 96 18.76 -1.75 -1.32
C ASN A 96 17.95 -1.76 -0.02
N VAL A 97 17.85 -0.60 0.64
CA VAL A 97 17.06 -0.41 1.86
C VAL A 97 15.79 0.32 1.48
N VAL A 98 14.66 -0.36 1.63
CA VAL A 98 13.35 0.18 1.28
C VAL A 98 12.46 0.19 2.52
N PRO A 99 11.53 1.13 2.67
CA PRO A 99 10.52 1.06 3.72
C PRO A 99 9.77 -0.29 3.71
N PHE A 100 9.40 -0.80 4.89
CA PHE A 100 8.49 -1.96 5.01
C PHE A 100 7.08 -1.59 4.55
N SER A 101 6.42 -2.45 3.77
CA SER A 101 5.01 -2.28 3.36
C SER A 101 4.26 -3.60 3.45
N LYS A 102 3.08 -3.51 4.07
CA LYS A 102 2.11 -4.59 4.11
C LYS A 102 1.69 -5.00 2.70
N SER A 103 1.40 -4.07 1.79
CA SER A 103 0.97 -4.43 0.43
C SER A 103 2.06 -5.17 -0.36
N THR A 104 3.33 -4.82 -0.16
CA THR A 104 4.47 -5.54 -0.74
C THR A 104 4.58 -6.95 -0.17
N LEU A 105 4.45 -7.09 1.15
CA LEU A 105 4.47 -8.39 1.82
C LEU A 105 3.30 -9.27 1.35
N VAL A 106 2.08 -8.74 1.34
CA VAL A 106 0.88 -9.43 0.83
C VAL A 106 1.10 -9.90 -0.60
N ARG A 107 1.58 -9.02 -1.50
CA ARG A 107 1.89 -9.42 -2.89
C ARG A 107 2.87 -10.58 -2.96
N SER A 108 3.91 -10.57 -2.12
CA SER A 108 4.87 -11.68 -2.06
C SER A 108 4.24 -12.99 -1.58
N LEU A 109 3.15 -12.92 -0.82
CA LEU A 109 2.39 -14.06 -0.33
C LEU A 109 1.26 -14.50 -1.25
N GLU A 110 0.79 -13.67 -2.20
CA GLU A 110 -0.31 -14.02 -3.11
C GLU A 110 -0.04 -15.29 -3.94
N VAL A 111 1.23 -15.64 -4.16
CA VAL A 111 1.63 -16.91 -4.80
C VAL A 111 1.24 -18.16 -4.00
N SER A 112 0.92 -18.03 -2.71
CA SER A 112 0.47 -19.12 -1.85
C SER A 112 -1.01 -19.51 -2.03
N ALA A 113 -1.75 -18.80 -2.89
CA ALA A 113 -3.19 -18.99 -3.12
C ALA A 113 -4.08 -18.84 -1.87
N ALA A 114 -3.56 -18.21 -0.82
CA ALA A 114 -4.32 -17.89 0.39
C ALA A 114 -5.32 -16.72 0.16
N PRO A 115 -6.43 -16.68 0.92
CA PRO A 115 -7.37 -15.55 0.88
C PRO A 115 -6.68 -14.23 1.22
N ARG A 116 -7.04 -13.14 0.51
CA ARG A 116 -6.41 -11.82 0.72
C ARG A 116 -6.55 -11.30 2.15
N ASP A 117 -7.71 -11.47 2.76
CA ASP A 117 -7.96 -10.99 4.13
C ASP A 117 -7.02 -11.66 5.13
N LEU A 118 -6.77 -12.97 4.96
CA LEU A 118 -5.78 -13.71 5.73
C LEU A 118 -4.38 -13.14 5.51
N LEU A 119 -3.98 -12.90 4.26
CA LEU A 119 -2.65 -12.36 3.94
C LEU A 119 -2.42 -10.97 4.53
N TYR A 120 -3.44 -10.09 4.47
CA TYR A 120 -3.39 -8.78 5.10
C TYR A 120 -3.31 -8.88 6.63
N GLY A 121 -4.05 -9.83 7.23
CA GLY A 121 -3.96 -10.14 8.65
C GLY A 121 -2.56 -10.59 9.07
N VAL A 122 -1.94 -11.49 8.30
CA VAL A 122 -0.55 -11.94 8.52
C VAL A 122 0.41 -10.77 8.39
N ALA A 123 0.30 -9.96 7.34
CA ALA A 123 1.18 -8.82 7.13
C ALA A 123 1.06 -7.77 8.26
N ALA A 124 -0.15 -7.51 8.75
CA ALA A 124 -0.37 -6.63 9.90
C ALA A 124 0.20 -7.23 11.19
N SER A 125 0.07 -8.54 11.40
CA SER A 125 0.67 -9.22 12.56
C SER A 125 2.20 -9.15 12.55
N VAL A 126 2.81 -9.33 11.37
CA VAL A 126 4.26 -9.19 11.18
C VAL A 126 4.71 -7.76 11.47
N GLU A 127 4.01 -6.76 10.93
CA GLU A 127 4.31 -5.34 11.20
C GLU A 127 4.26 -5.02 12.69
N ASN A 128 3.18 -5.42 13.37
CA ASN A 128 3.02 -5.20 14.81
C ASN A 128 4.11 -5.92 15.63
N TYR A 129 4.48 -7.14 15.25
CA TYR A 129 5.58 -7.85 15.87
C TYR A 129 6.88 -7.07 15.73
N LEU A 130 7.24 -6.64 14.51
CA LEU A 130 8.48 -5.90 14.25
C LEU A 130 8.52 -4.56 15.00
N LEU A 131 7.41 -3.83 15.03
CA LEU A 131 7.27 -2.59 15.79
C LEU A 131 7.39 -2.82 17.30
N SER A 132 6.79 -3.90 17.83
CA SER A 132 6.90 -4.26 19.26
C SER A 132 8.33 -4.56 19.69
N GLN A 133 9.15 -5.07 18.78
CA GLN A 133 10.58 -5.32 19.01
C GLN A 133 11.44 -4.06 18.86
N SER A 134 10.84 -2.89 18.58
CA SER A 134 11.53 -1.62 18.33
C SER A 134 12.59 -1.72 17.22
N LEU A 135 12.34 -2.59 16.23
CA LEU A 135 13.24 -2.75 15.08
C LEU A 135 13.02 -1.60 14.10
N ILE A 136 14.11 -0.91 13.79
CA ILE A 136 14.13 0.12 12.74
C ILE A 136 14.49 -0.47 11.37
N GLU A 137 15.12 -1.64 11.35
CA GLU A 137 15.57 -2.29 10.13
C GLU A 137 15.59 -3.82 10.29
N ILE A 138 15.24 -4.55 9.23
CA ILE A 138 15.30 -6.02 9.16
C ILE A 138 15.81 -6.48 7.80
N ASP A 139 16.59 -7.56 7.75
CA ASP A 139 16.99 -8.17 6.49
C ASP A 139 15.86 -9.02 5.88
N SER A 140 15.85 -9.14 4.55
CA SER A 140 14.78 -9.86 3.85
C SER A 140 14.65 -11.33 4.25
N ARG A 141 15.74 -12.02 4.63
CA ARG A 141 15.66 -13.45 5.02
C ARG A 141 14.99 -13.59 6.37
N SER A 142 15.34 -12.74 7.33
CA SER A 142 14.68 -12.68 8.64
C SER A 142 13.21 -12.34 8.50
N LEU A 143 12.86 -11.39 7.63
CA LEU A 143 11.47 -11.03 7.35
C LEU A 143 10.67 -12.22 6.81
N VAL A 144 11.23 -12.99 5.86
CA VAL A 144 10.59 -14.20 5.33
C VAL A 144 10.33 -15.23 6.41
N ARG A 145 11.32 -15.49 7.28
CA ARG A 145 11.18 -16.45 8.39
C ARG A 145 10.04 -16.05 9.34
N ILE A 146 10.03 -14.79 9.78
CA ILE A 146 8.99 -14.27 10.68
C ILE A 146 7.62 -14.35 9.99
N THR A 147 7.55 -13.96 8.72
CA THR A 147 6.29 -14.04 7.96
C THR A 147 5.77 -15.47 7.88
N TYR A 148 6.65 -16.44 7.65
CA TYR A 148 6.26 -17.86 7.63
C TYR A 148 5.72 -18.34 8.98
N GLU A 149 6.35 -17.93 10.09
CA GLU A 149 5.88 -18.27 11.45
C GLU A 149 4.46 -17.72 11.71
N HIS A 150 4.22 -16.45 11.38
CA HIS A 150 2.90 -15.83 11.53
C HIS A 150 1.86 -16.43 10.57
N LEU A 151 2.27 -16.89 9.39
CA LEU A 151 1.38 -17.57 8.46
C LEU A 151 0.92 -18.92 9.00
N LEU A 152 1.83 -19.74 9.55
CA LEU A 152 1.49 -21.02 10.18
C LEU A 152 0.56 -20.85 11.39
N ASP A 153 0.82 -19.84 12.22
CA ASP A 153 -0.04 -19.53 13.36
C ASP A 153 -1.46 -19.12 12.90
N ALA A 154 -1.57 -18.40 11.77
CA ALA A 154 -2.85 -17.96 11.24
C ALA A 154 -3.64 -19.08 10.52
N THR A 155 -2.97 -20.08 9.95
CA THR A 155 -3.62 -21.25 9.32
C THR A 155 -3.89 -22.40 10.28
N GLY A 156 -3.28 -22.38 11.48
CA GLY A 156 -3.44 -23.43 12.49
C GLY A 156 -2.63 -24.69 12.21
N GLU A 157 -1.65 -24.65 11.31
CA GLU A 157 -0.81 -25.79 10.90
C GLU A 157 0.45 -25.98 11.78
N ARG A 158 0.32 -25.86 13.10
CA ARG A 158 1.44 -26.05 14.05
C ARG A 158 1.78 -27.52 14.32
#